data_AF-A0A349U8L2-F1
#
_entry.id   AF-A0A349U8L2-F1
#
_cell.length_a   1.000
_cell.length_b   1.000
_cell.length_c   1.000
_cell.angle_alpha   90.00
_cell.angle_beta   90.00
_cell.angle_gamma   90.00
#
_symmetry.space_group_name_H-M   'P 1'
#
loop_
_entity.id
_entity.type
_entity.pdbx_description
1 polymer ?
#
loop_
_entity_poly.entity_id
_entity_poly.type
_entity_poly.pdbx_seq_one_letter_code
_entity_poly.pdbx_strand_id
1 'polypeptide(L)'
;TAAKLASLLRKQGKQPLLVAADVYRPAAIKQLQVLGQQINIPVFSRTDLQEPVEIARLAVEHALGSERDLLILDTAGRLHVDDKLMVELELIKAKVHPHEIILVVDAMTGQVAVNIAQAFHERLGLDGVILTKLDGDSRGGAALSIKAVTGCPIKFVGTGEKLDALETFHPDRMAERILGMGDVLTLVEKAQSAIDAEQMERLNKKVYSAEFTLEDFLEQLREIKKMGPLQQLISMIPGLGNAKMLKELGEIDEKELVYVEAVISSMTRWERRNPQEINGSRRRRIANGSGTSIQDVNRILKQFEQTRKMIRQFAEVGKSVKKGGKYLPGFIQDKRGKPLF
;
A
#
# COMPACT_ATOMS: atom_id res chain seq x y z
N THR A 1 12.54 -0.43 -11.44
CA THR A 1 12.02 -1.70 -10.87
C THR A 1 13.07 -2.48 -10.11
N ALA A 2 14.29 -2.61 -10.65
CA ALA A 2 15.42 -3.31 -10.00
C ALA A 2 15.60 -2.95 -8.51
N ALA A 3 15.67 -1.65 -8.18
CA ALA A 3 15.82 -1.19 -6.79
C ALA A 3 14.66 -1.62 -5.86
N LYS A 4 13.42 -1.65 -6.37
CA LYS A 4 12.25 -2.09 -5.59
C LYS A 4 12.30 -3.59 -5.33
N LEU A 5 12.65 -4.36 -6.36
CA LEU A 5 12.81 -5.81 -6.25
C LEU A 5 13.93 -6.17 -5.26
N ALA A 6 15.07 -5.48 -5.34
CA ALA A 6 16.17 -5.63 -4.38
C ALA A 6 15.71 -5.32 -2.95
N SER A 7 14.98 -4.22 -2.75
CA SER A 7 14.44 -3.85 -1.43
C SER A 7 13.47 -4.91 -0.88
N LEU A 8 12.55 -5.40 -1.72
CA LEU A 8 11.59 -6.44 -1.36
C LEU A 8 12.29 -7.75 -0.96
N LEU A 9 13.22 -8.24 -1.77
CA LEU A 9 13.93 -9.50 -1.52
C LEU A 9 14.89 -9.40 -0.34
N ARG A 10 15.47 -8.21 -0.08
CA ARG A 10 16.24 -7.98 1.14
C ARG A 10 15.40 -8.12 2.40
N LYS A 11 14.15 -7.63 2.40
CA LYS A 11 13.22 -7.84 3.53
C LYS A 11 12.91 -9.33 3.77
N GLN A 12 13.12 -10.18 2.76
CA GLN A 12 12.98 -11.64 2.84
C GLN A 12 14.30 -12.37 3.21
N GLY A 13 15.34 -11.62 3.60
CA GLY A 13 16.62 -12.19 4.06
C GLY A 13 17.69 -12.33 2.98
N LYS A 14 17.44 -11.90 1.74
CA LYS A 14 18.46 -11.89 0.67
C LYS A 14 19.47 -10.76 0.84
N GLN A 15 20.65 -10.94 0.28
CA GLN A 15 21.74 -9.98 0.20
C GLN A 15 21.96 -9.52 -1.26
N PRO A 16 21.07 -8.66 -1.79
CA PRO A 16 21.14 -8.23 -3.18
C PRO A 16 22.38 -7.39 -3.50
N LEU A 17 22.85 -7.52 -4.73
CA LEU A 17 23.76 -6.62 -5.43
C LEU A 17 23.06 -6.15 -6.70
N LEU A 18 22.93 -4.83 -6.85
CA LEU A 18 22.42 -4.21 -8.08
C LEU A 18 23.57 -4.03 -9.07
N VAL A 19 23.31 -4.19 -10.36
CA VAL A 19 24.30 -4.02 -11.42
C VAL A 19 23.75 -3.05 -12.45
N ALA A 20 24.46 -1.94 -12.68
CA ALA A 20 24.10 -0.98 -13.70
C ALA A 20 24.63 -1.43 -15.07
N ALA A 21 23.80 -2.12 -15.86
CA ALA A 21 24.12 -2.56 -17.22
C ALA A 21 23.50 -1.66 -18.31
N ASP A 22 22.71 -0.65 -17.94
CA ASP A 22 22.26 0.41 -18.86
C ASP A 22 23.35 1.48 -19.05
N VAL A 23 24.19 1.27 -20.06
CA VAL A 23 25.26 2.20 -20.47
C VAL A 23 24.80 3.25 -21.48
N TYR A 24 23.60 3.08 -22.05
CA TYR A 24 23.10 3.92 -23.14
C TYR A 24 22.31 5.11 -22.64
N ARG A 25 21.53 4.93 -21.58
CA ARG A 25 20.67 5.99 -21.07
C ARG A 25 21.49 6.99 -20.21
N PRO A 26 21.40 8.30 -20.52
CA PRO A 26 22.09 9.31 -19.73
C PRO A 26 21.74 9.23 -18.24
N ALA A 27 22.76 9.26 -17.39
CA ALA A 27 22.65 9.20 -15.94
C ALA A 27 21.97 7.94 -15.35
N ALA A 28 21.71 6.87 -16.14
CA ALA A 28 21.09 5.65 -15.61
C ALA A 28 21.93 4.96 -14.53
N ILE A 29 23.25 4.85 -14.75
CA ILE A 29 24.19 4.35 -13.73
C ILE A 29 24.09 5.17 -12.44
N LYS A 30 24.12 6.51 -12.57
CA LYS A 30 24.06 7.40 -11.40
C LYS A 30 22.71 7.32 -10.70
N GLN A 31 21.62 7.20 -11.45
CA GLN A 31 20.28 7.00 -10.92
C GLN A 31 20.21 5.72 -10.09
N LEU A 32 20.72 4.60 -10.61
CA LEU A 32 20.74 3.34 -9.88
C LEU A 32 21.61 3.41 -8.62
N GLN A 33 22.77 4.07 -8.69
CA GLN A 33 23.63 4.33 -7.52
C GLN A 33 22.90 5.11 -6.42
N VAL A 34 22.20 6.18 -6.77
CA VAL A 34 21.42 6.99 -5.81
C VAL A 34 20.31 6.14 -5.18
N LEU A 35 19.57 5.36 -5.98
CA LEU A 35 18.53 4.47 -5.47
C LEU A 35 19.11 3.39 -4.55
N GLY A 36 20.25 2.79 -4.92
CA GLY A 36 20.97 1.81 -4.10
C GLY A 36 21.43 2.40 -2.77
N GLN A 37 21.95 3.63 -2.75
CA GLN A 37 22.31 4.34 -1.53
C GLN A 37 21.10 4.59 -0.62
N GLN A 38 19.97 5.04 -1.17
CA GLN A 38 18.74 5.28 -0.41
C GLN A 38 18.23 4.03 0.29
N ILE A 39 18.34 2.87 -0.37
CA ILE A 39 17.94 1.59 0.21
C ILE A 39 19.10 0.87 0.88
N ASN A 40 20.31 1.42 0.97
CA ASN A 40 21.49 0.77 1.53
C ASN A 40 21.78 -0.62 0.92
N ILE A 41 21.79 -0.69 -0.41
CA ILE A 41 22.14 -1.88 -1.22
C ILE A 41 23.27 -1.46 -2.18
N PRO A 42 24.38 -2.21 -2.26
CA PRO A 42 25.49 -1.86 -3.13
C PRO A 42 25.08 -1.94 -4.61
N VAL A 43 25.72 -1.09 -5.41
CA VAL A 43 25.55 -1.05 -6.86
C VAL A 43 26.91 -1.26 -7.51
N PHE A 44 27.06 -2.35 -8.26
CA PHE A 44 28.19 -2.57 -9.13
C PHE A 44 28.00 -1.78 -10.43
N SER A 45 29.01 -1.01 -10.81
CA SER A 45 29.00 -0.21 -12.03
C SER A 45 30.42 0.00 -12.55
N ARG A 46 30.58 0.03 -13.87
CA ARG A 46 31.84 0.36 -14.56
C ARG A 46 31.59 1.51 -15.51
N THR A 47 31.84 2.74 -15.05
CA THR A 47 31.63 3.96 -15.87
C THR A 47 32.68 4.13 -16.97
N ASP A 48 33.77 3.38 -16.88
CA ASP A 48 34.87 3.31 -17.83
C ASP A 48 34.63 2.32 -18.98
N LEU A 49 33.57 1.48 -18.89
CA LEU A 49 33.20 0.50 -19.90
C LEU A 49 31.85 0.87 -20.52
N GLN A 50 31.75 0.73 -21.84
CA GLN A 50 30.49 0.91 -22.59
C GLN A 50 29.98 -0.41 -23.18
N GLU A 51 30.37 -1.54 -22.60
CA GLU A 51 30.02 -2.88 -23.08
C GLU A 51 29.21 -3.65 -22.02
N PRO A 52 27.87 -3.72 -22.15
CA PRO A 52 26.99 -4.37 -21.17
C PRO A 52 27.32 -5.84 -20.90
N VAL A 53 27.78 -6.58 -21.92
CA VAL A 53 28.16 -8.00 -21.80
C VAL A 53 29.33 -8.17 -20.82
N GLU A 54 30.38 -7.36 -20.99
CA GLU A 54 31.54 -7.41 -20.09
C GLU A 54 31.23 -6.88 -18.69
N ILE A 55 30.37 -5.85 -18.58
CA ILE A 55 29.90 -5.36 -17.27
C ILE A 55 29.16 -6.47 -16.53
N ALA A 56 28.26 -7.20 -17.20
CA ALA A 56 27.52 -8.29 -16.60
C ALA A 56 28.45 -9.44 -16.15
N ARG A 57 29.43 -9.83 -16.99
CA ARG A 57 30.44 -10.84 -16.66
C ARG A 57 31.25 -10.46 -15.40
N LEU A 58 31.79 -9.25 -15.39
CA LEU A 58 32.58 -8.74 -14.27
C LEU A 58 31.76 -8.59 -12.99
N ALA A 59 30.46 -8.27 -13.12
CA ALA A 59 29.57 -8.21 -11.97
C ALA A 59 29.35 -9.58 -11.32
N VAL A 60 29.24 -10.65 -12.12
CA VAL A 60 29.17 -12.02 -11.60
C VAL A 60 30.46 -12.40 -10.89
N GLU A 61 31.63 -12.10 -11.47
CA GLU A 61 32.93 -12.37 -10.83
C GLU A 61 33.08 -11.62 -9.50
N HIS A 62 32.67 -10.35 -9.47
CA HIS A 62 32.64 -9.57 -8.24
C HIS A 62 31.68 -10.16 -7.19
N ALA A 63 30.50 -10.60 -7.63
CA ALA A 63 29.50 -11.21 -6.75
C ALA A 63 30.02 -12.50 -6.10
N LEU A 64 30.70 -13.37 -6.87
CA LEU A 64 31.29 -14.62 -6.38
C LEU A 64 32.35 -14.40 -5.28
N GLY A 65 33.08 -13.28 -5.33
CA GLY A 65 34.05 -12.89 -4.30
C GLY A 65 33.45 -12.13 -3.12
N SER A 66 32.13 -11.96 -3.07
CA SER A 66 31.42 -11.18 -2.06
C SER A 66 30.37 -12.02 -1.35
N GLU A 67 29.87 -11.57 -0.19
CA GLU A 67 28.83 -12.28 0.56
C GLU A 67 27.40 -12.09 -0.04
N ARG A 68 27.30 -11.87 -1.35
CA ARG A 68 26.02 -11.56 -2.03
C ARG A 68 25.41 -12.83 -2.61
N ASP A 69 24.13 -13.07 -2.30
CA ASP A 69 23.40 -14.28 -2.74
C ASP A 69 22.37 -14.00 -3.85
N LEU A 70 22.26 -12.74 -4.28
CA LEU A 70 21.32 -12.30 -5.31
C LEU A 70 21.93 -11.18 -6.15
N LEU A 71 22.01 -11.39 -7.46
CA LEU A 71 22.45 -10.39 -8.43
C LEU A 71 21.27 -9.91 -9.26
N ILE A 72 21.08 -8.60 -9.38
CA ILE A 72 20.03 -8.00 -10.22
C ILE A 72 20.69 -7.13 -11.28
N LEU A 73 20.65 -7.59 -12.53
CA LEU A 73 21.15 -6.89 -13.70
C LEU A 73 20.08 -5.91 -14.21
N ASP A 74 20.32 -4.61 -14.10
CA ASP A 74 19.44 -3.57 -14.65
C ASP A 74 19.95 -3.17 -16.04
N THR A 75 19.33 -3.74 -17.07
CA THR A 75 19.67 -3.52 -18.49
C THR A 75 18.90 -2.34 -19.07
N ALA A 76 19.39 -1.78 -20.18
CA ALA A 76 18.69 -0.70 -20.87
C ALA A 76 17.26 -1.09 -21.30
N GLY A 77 16.31 -0.19 -21.03
CA GLY A 77 14.91 -0.32 -21.45
C GLY A 77 14.73 -0.04 -22.95
N ARG A 78 13.69 -0.62 -23.57
CA ARG A 78 13.52 -0.58 -25.04
C ARG A 78 12.05 -0.46 -25.43
N LEU A 79 11.72 0.60 -26.18
CA LEU A 79 10.35 0.90 -26.66
C LEU A 79 9.96 0.08 -27.90
N HIS A 80 10.96 -0.38 -28.66
CA HIS A 80 10.80 -1.21 -29.85
C HIS A 80 11.81 -2.36 -29.82
N VAL A 81 11.47 -3.47 -30.47
CA VAL A 81 12.36 -4.63 -30.63
C VAL A 81 13.44 -4.23 -31.65
N ASP A 82 14.56 -3.70 -31.15
CA ASP A 82 15.76 -3.45 -31.95
C ASP A 82 16.64 -4.71 -31.95
N ASP A 83 16.91 -5.24 -33.14
CA ASP A 83 17.65 -6.48 -33.31
C ASP A 83 19.08 -6.44 -32.75
N LYS A 84 19.80 -5.33 -32.92
CA LYS A 84 21.19 -5.22 -32.44
C LYS A 84 21.22 -5.33 -30.92
N LEU A 85 20.29 -4.63 -30.31
CA LEU A 85 20.10 -4.61 -28.88
C LEU A 85 19.63 -5.99 -28.37
N MET A 86 18.74 -6.69 -29.07
CA MET A 86 18.32 -8.05 -28.67
C MET A 86 19.48 -9.05 -28.73
N VAL A 87 20.34 -8.96 -29.75
CA VAL A 87 21.57 -9.76 -29.83
C VAL A 87 22.47 -9.51 -28.61
N GLU A 88 22.57 -8.27 -28.14
CA GLU A 88 23.31 -7.97 -26.91
C GLU A 88 22.73 -8.69 -25.68
N LEU A 89 21.40 -8.73 -25.53
CA LEU A 89 20.77 -9.45 -24.41
C LEU A 89 20.98 -10.97 -24.52
N GLU A 90 20.95 -11.52 -25.74
CA GLU A 90 21.28 -12.93 -25.99
C GLU A 90 22.73 -13.23 -25.60
N LEU A 91 23.67 -12.33 -25.91
CA LEU A 91 25.07 -12.44 -25.50
C LEU A 91 25.23 -12.37 -23.98
N ILE A 92 24.52 -11.45 -23.30
CA ILE A 92 24.50 -11.40 -21.83
C ILE A 92 23.99 -12.75 -21.30
N LYS A 93 22.83 -13.22 -21.78
CA LYS A 93 22.24 -14.51 -21.37
C LYS A 93 23.22 -15.67 -21.55
N ALA A 94 23.87 -15.75 -22.71
CA ALA A 94 24.82 -16.81 -23.04
C ALA A 94 26.10 -16.74 -22.19
N LYS A 95 26.51 -15.55 -21.74
CA LYS A 95 27.74 -15.36 -20.98
C LYS A 95 27.56 -15.53 -19.48
N VAL A 96 26.45 -15.04 -18.92
CA VAL A 96 26.23 -14.99 -17.46
C VAL A 96 25.23 -16.01 -16.96
N HIS A 97 24.52 -16.71 -17.86
CA HIS A 97 23.54 -17.75 -17.54
C HIS A 97 22.58 -17.34 -16.40
N PRO A 98 21.79 -16.27 -16.58
CA PRO A 98 20.87 -15.81 -15.54
C PRO A 98 19.87 -16.90 -15.19
N HIS A 99 19.59 -17.07 -13.89
CA HIS A 99 18.59 -18.03 -13.39
C HIS A 99 17.16 -17.62 -13.74
N GLU A 100 16.93 -16.32 -13.90
CA GLU A 100 15.62 -15.70 -14.06
C GLU A 100 15.74 -14.52 -15.01
N ILE A 101 15.00 -14.55 -16.12
CA ILE A 101 14.87 -13.43 -17.06
C ILE A 101 13.46 -12.86 -16.92
N ILE A 102 13.39 -11.65 -16.36
CA ILE A 102 12.12 -11.02 -16.00
C ILE A 102 11.87 -9.80 -16.89
N LEU A 103 10.78 -9.83 -17.65
CA LEU A 103 10.36 -8.69 -18.45
C LEU A 103 9.58 -7.69 -17.60
N VAL A 104 9.95 -6.42 -17.66
CA VAL A 104 9.21 -5.33 -17.00
C VAL A 104 8.38 -4.60 -18.05
N VAL A 105 7.06 -4.55 -17.86
CA VAL A 105 6.12 -3.95 -18.82
C VAL A 105 5.21 -2.95 -18.11
N ASP A 106 4.83 -1.89 -18.81
CA ASP A 106 3.83 -0.93 -18.34
C ASP A 106 2.42 -1.48 -18.65
N ALA A 107 1.59 -1.57 -17.61
CA ALA A 107 0.22 -2.07 -17.72
C ALA A 107 -0.68 -1.20 -18.62
N MET A 108 -0.33 0.08 -18.80
CA MET A 108 -1.09 1.01 -19.65
C MET A 108 -0.87 0.77 -21.15
N THR A 109 0.23 0.12 -21.55
CA THR A 109 0.63 -0.01 -22.97
C THR A 109 -0.25 -0.95 -23.81
N GLY A 110 -1.21 -1.64 -23.19
CA GLY A 110 -2.25 -2.40 -23.90
C GLY A 110 -1.69 -3.48 -24.84
N GLN A 111 -2.06 -3.43 -26.13
CA GLN A 111 -1.65 -4.44 -27.13
C GLN A 111 -0.16 -4.38 -27.48
N VAL A 112 0.49 -3.21 -27.37
CA VAL A 112 1.92 -3.07 -27.70
C VAL A 112 2.79 -3.90 -26.74
N ALA A 113 2.38 -3.93 -25.47
CA ALA A 113 3.02 -4.76 -24.44
C ALA A 113 3.01 -6.26 -24.80
N VAL A 114 1.96 -6.75 -25.48
CA VAL A 114 1.82 -8.16 -25.87
C VAL A 114 2.85 -8.53 -26.93
N ASN A 115 2.98 -7.70 -27.97
CA ASN A 115 3.95 -7.93 -29.05
C ASN A 115 5.39 -7.89 -28.53
N ILE A 116 5.70 -6.94 -27.63
CA ILE A 116 7.01 -6.87 -26.97
C ILE A 116 7.26 -8.14 -26.15
N ALA A 117 6.28 -8.56 -25.34
CA ALA A 117 6.44 -9.74 -24.50
C ALA A 117 6.66 -11.01 -25.32
N GLN A 118 5.94 -11.16 -26.44
CA GLN A 118 6.11 -12.27 -27.36
C GLN A 118 7.53 -12.30 -27.96
N ALA A 119 7.97 -11.19 -28.56
CA ALA A 119 9.27 -11.12 -29.20
C ALA A 119 10.44 -11.35 -28.22
N PHE A 120 10.32 -10.83 -26.99
CA PHE A 120 11.31 -11.09 -25.95
C PHE A 120 11.28 -12.54 -25.47
N HIS A 121 10.11 -13.16 -25.35
CA HIS A 121 10.00 -14.56 -24.96
C HIS A 121 10.57 -15.50 -26.00
N GLU A 122 10.29 -15.29 -27.29
CA GLU A 122 10.81 -16.12 -28.39
C GLU A 122 12.33 -16.11 -28.46
N ARG A 123 12.97 -14.97 -28.17
CA ARG A 123 14.43 -14.80 -28.28
C ARG A 123 15.18 -15.13 -27.00
N LEU A 124 14.68 -14.66 -25.86
CA LEU A 124 15.38 -14.77 -24.57
C LEU A 124 14.81 -15.86 -23.67
N GLY A 125 13.61 -16.38 -23.91
CA GLY A 125 12.96 -17.33 -23.00
C GLY A 125 12.73 -16.71 -21.63
N LEU A 126 11.67 -15.91 -21.50
CA LEU A 126 11.34 -15.23 -20.25
C LEU A 126 10.82 -16.21 -19.18
N ASP A 127 11.22 -16.02 -17.93
CA ASP A 127 10.78 -16.82 -16.78
C ASP A 127 9.67 -16.13 -15.97
N GLY A 128 9.51 -14.81 -16.16
CA GLY A 128 8.48 -14.05 -15.48
C GLY A 128 8.28 -12.65 -16.03
N VAL A 129 7.19 -12.03 -15.58
CA VAL A 129 6.83 -10.66 -15.95
C VAL A 129 6.55 -9.83 -14.70
N ILE A 130 6.97 -8.57 -14.71
CA ILE A 130 6.57 -7.55 -13.74
C ILE A 130 5.74 -6.50 -14.47
N LEU A 131 4.53 -6.28 -13.99
CA LEU A 131 3.66 -5.22 -14.50
C LEU A 131 3.83 -3.96 -13.65
N THR A 132 4.06 -2.82 -14.29
CA THR A 132 4.20 -1.52 -13.61
C THR A 132 2.98 -0.65 -13.89
N LYS A 133 2.77 0.36 -13.04
CA LYS A 133 1.68 1.34 -13.14
C LYS A 133 0.27 0.73 -13.10
N LEU A 134 0.11 -0.34 -12.31
CA LEU A 134 -1.18 -1.01 -12.11
C LEU A 134 -2.14 -0.20 -11.24
N ASP A 135 -1.67 0.87 -10.62
CA ASP A 135 -2.46 1.88 -9.91
C ASP A 135 -3.32 2.76 -10.84
N GLY A 136 -3.02 2.81 -12.14
CA GLY A 136 -3.85 3.50 -13.13
C GLY A 136 -5.14 2.77 -13.53
N ASP A 137 -5.98 3.42 -14.34
CA ASP A 137 -7.27 2.94 -14.89
C ASP A 137 -7.11 1.81 -15.94
N SER A 138 -6.03 1.04 -15.87
CA SER A 138 -5.82 -0.10 -16.74
C SER A 138 -6.64 -1.27 -16.22
N ARG A 139 -7.70 -1.65 -16.94
CA ARG A 139 -8.57 -2.82 -16.66
C ARG A 139 -7.85 -4.17 -16.82
N GLY A 140 -6.55 -4.24 -16.60
CA GLY A 140 -5.83 -5.51 -16.51
C GLY A 140 -5.66 -6.35 -17.76
N GLY A 141 -6.24 -5.95 -18.89
CA GLY A 141 -6.22 -6.74 -20.12
C GLY A 141 -4.80 -7.07 -20.60
N ALA A 142 -3.83 -6.18 -20.40
CA ALA A 142 -2.43 -6.43 -20.73
C ALA A 142 -1.85 -7.62 -19.95
N ALA A 143 -2.23 -7.79 -18.68
CA ALA A 143 -1.78 -8.92 -17.85
C ALA A 143 -2.23 -10.26 -18.45
N LEU A 144 -3.52 -10.34 -18.80
CA LEU A 144 -4.11 -11.53 -19.39
C LEU A 144 -3.48 -11.87 -20.74
N SER A 145 -3.35 -10.87 -21.61
CA SER A 145 -2.80 -11.07 -22.95
C SER A 145 -1.32 -11.46 -22.93
N ILE A 146 -0.50 -10.86 -22.07
CA ILE A 146 0.90 -11.27 -21.92
C ILE A 146 0.97 -12.72 -21.44
N LYS A 147 0.21 -13.10 -20.41
CA LYS A 147 0.19 -14.48 -19.90
C LYS A 147 -0.27 -15.47 -20.98
N ALA A 148 -1.25 -15.11 -21.79
CA ALA A 148 -1.78 -15.96 -22.86
C ALA A 148 -0.76 -16.20 -23.98
N VAL A 149 0.03 -15.18 -24.35
CA VAL A 149 0.98 -15.28 -25.46
C VAL A 149 2.34 -15.85 -25.03
N THR A 150 2.87 -15.45 -23.88
CA THR A 150 4.19 -15.91 -23.42
C THR A 150 4.14 -17.15 -22.54
N GLY A 151 2.98 -17.46 -21.95
CA GLY A 151 2.87 -18.51 -20.94
C GLY A 151 3.58 -18.19 -19.61
N CYS A 152 4.37 -17.11 -19.52
CA CYS A 152 5.16 -16.77 -18.34
C CYS A 152 4.28 -16.29 -17.19
N PRO A 153 4.57 -16.66 -15.93
CA PRO A 153 3.88 -16.11 -14.77
C PRO A 153 4.18 -14.61 -14.60
N ILE A 154 3.15 -13.85 -14.24
CA ILE A 154 3.36 -12.50 -13.71
C ILE A 154 3.75 -12.66 -12.24
N LYS A 155 4.94 -12.21 -11.87
CA LYS A 155 5.52 -12.42 -10.53
C LYS A 155 5.22 -11.26 -9.59
N PHE A 156 5.34 -10.03 -10.07
CA PHE A 156 5.16 -8.83 -9.26
C PHE A 156 4.39 -7.74 -10.00
N VAL A 157 3.84 -6.81 -9.21
CA VAL A 157 3.14 -5.63 -9.67
C VAL A 157 3.66 -4.37 -8.99
N GLY A 158 3.95 -3.33 -9.78
CA GLY A 158 4.30 -2.01 -9.29
C GLY A 158 3.04 -1.16 -9.12
N THR A 159 2.76 -0.77 -7.88
CA THR A 159 1.56 -0.03 -7.46
C THR A 159 1.80 1.47 -7.26
N GLY A 160 2.97 1.98 -7.67
CA GLY A 160 3.32 3.39 -7.60
C GLY A 160 4.80 3.64 -7.88
N GLU A 161 5.29 4.85 -7.62
CA GLU A 161 6.68 5.24 -7.90
C GLU A 161 7.65 4.99 -6.73
N LYS A 162 7.16 5.00 -5.49
CA LYS A 162 7.97 4.82 -4.28
C LYS A 162 8.71 3.47 -4.26
N LEU A 163 9.81 3.41 -3.50
CA LEU A 163 10.72 2.25 -3.42
C LEU A 163 10.08 0.99 -2.80
N ASP A 164 9.02 1.17 -2.02
CA ASP A 164 8.21 0.14 -1.38
C ASP A 164 6.97 -0.26 -2.21
N ALA A 165 6.68 0.44 -3.31
CA ALA A 165 5.53 0.18 -4.17
C ALA A 165 5.79 -0.93 -5.20
N LEU A 166 6.17 -2.11 -4.72
CA LEU A 166 6.26 -3.36 -5.48
C LEU A 166 5.69 -4.49 -4.63
N GLU A 167 4.68 -5.17 -5.16
CA GLU A 167 3.91 -6.21 -4.48
C GLU A 167 3.93 -7.51 -5.30
N THR A 168 3.72 -8.64 -4.63
CA THR A 168 3.52 -9.93 -5.29
C THR A 168 2.24 -9.90 -6.13
N PHE A 169 2.28 -10.47 -7.33
CA PHE A 169 1.08 -10.58 -8.15
C PHE A 169 0.14 -11.66 -7.61
N HIS A 170 -1.13 -11.30 -7.44
CA HIS A 170 -2.20 -12.22 -7.04
C HIS A 170 -3.25 -12.29 -8.17
N PRO A 171 -3.36 -13.43 -8.89
CA PRO A 171 -4.32 -13.57 -9.99
C PRO A 171 -5.76 -13.34 -9.57
N ASP A 172 -6.15 -13.77 -8.38
CA ASP A 172 -7.53 -13.65 -7.87
C ASP A 172 -7.92 -12.18 -7.73
N ARG A 173 -7.09 -11.37 -7.07
CA ARG A 173 -7.29 -9.90 -6.97
C ARG A 173 -7.36 -9.24 -8.34
N MET A 174 -6.56 -9.72 -9.30
CA MET A 174 -6.57 -9.20 -10.66
C MET A 174 -7.89 -9.52 -11.38
N ALA A 175 -8.37 -10.76 -11.26
CA ALA A 175 -9.64 -11.18 -11.84
C ALA A 175 -10.80 -10.40 -11.24
N GLU A 176 -10.83 -10.23 -9.91
CA GLU A 176 -11.85 -9.44 -9.23
C GLU A 176 -11.85 -7.97 -9.69
N ARG A 177 -10.66 -7.36 -9.87
CA ARG A 177 -10.54 -5.99 -10.37
C ARG A 177 -11.03 -5.86 -11.82
N ILE A 178 -10.77 -6.85 -12.67
CA ILE A 178 -11.29 -6.90 -14.05
C ILE A 178 -12.81 -7.06 -14.05
N LEU A 179 -13.35 -7.91 -13.18
CA LEU A 179 -14.78 -8.18 -13.03
C LEU A 179 -15.54 -7.05 -12.31
N GLY A 180 -14.85 -6.02 -11.84
CA GLY A 180 -15.45 -4.90 -11.08
C GLY A 180 -15.94 -5.29 -9.69
N MET A 181 -15.51 -6.44 -9.16
CA MET A 181 -15.84 -6.95 -7.82
C MET A 181 -14.68 -6.80 -6.81
N GLY A 182 -13.49 -6.39 -7.26
CA GLY A 182 -12.25 -6.32 -6.46
C GLY A 182 -12.22 -5.25 -5.38
N ASP A 183 -13.13 -4.28 -5.43
CA ASP A 183 -13.23 -3.27 -4.37
C ASP A 183 -13.76 -3.86 -3.06
N VAL A 184 -14.54 -4.95 -3.10
CA VAL A 184 -15.18 -5.49 -1.89
C VAL A 184 -14.22 -6.34 -1.06
N LEU A 185 -13.41 -7.20 -1.70
CA LEU A 185 -12.48 -8.09 -0.98
C LEU A 185 -11.21 -7.36 -0.53
N THR A 186 -10.68 -6.44 -1.34
CA THR A 186 -9.52 -5.64 -0.94
C THR A 186 -9.86 -4.72 0.24
N LEU A 187 -11.11 -4.22 0.32
CA LEU A 187 -11.61 -3.49 1.49
C LEU A 187 -11.71 -4.41 2.72
N VAL A 188 -12.12 -5.67 2.55
CA VAL A 188 -12.18 -6.66 3.64
C VAL A 188 -10.77 -7.05 4.11
N GLU A 189 -9.82 -7.25 3.21
CA GLU A 189 -8.43 -7.61 3.55
C GLU A 189 -7.66 -6.43 4.16
N LYS A 190 -7.82 -5.20 3.63
CA LYS A 190 -7.24 -4.00 4.24
C LYS A 190 -7.89 -3.67 5.58
N ALA A 191 -9.21 -3.83 5.71
CA ALA A 191 -9.90 -3.73 7.00
C ALA A 191 -9.44 -4.82 7.97
N GLN A 192 -9.18 -6.06 7.52
CA GLN A 192 -8.62 -7.14 8.35
C GLN A 192 -7.18 -6.85 8.78
N SER A 193 -6.35 -6.27 7.91
CA SER A 193 -4.94 -5.97 8.23
C SER A 193 -4.78 -4.73 9.11
N ALA A 194 -5.74 -3.80 9.07
CA ALA A 194 -5.71 -2.55 9.83
C ALA A 194 -6.41 -2.67 11.19
N ILE A 195 -7.06 -3.79 11.45
CA ILE A 195 -7.88 -4.00 12.63
C ILE A 195 -7.40 -5.26 13.35
N ASP A 196 -6.66 -5.05 14.43
CA ASP A 196 -6.21 -6.12 15.32
C ASP A 196 -7.44 -6.87 15.88
N ALA A 197 -7.50 -8.19 15.72
CA ALA A 197 -8.62 -9.00 16.22
C ALA A 197 -8.85 -8.79 17.73
N GLU A 198 -7.77 -8.51 18.46
CA GLU A 198 -7.79 -8.19 19.88
C GLU A 198 -8.36 -6.78 20.17
N GLN A 199 -8.08 -5.79 19.31
CA GLN A 199 -8.65 -4.45 19.41
C GLN A 199 -10.16 -4.47 19.12
N MET A 200 -10.63 -5.27 18.17
CA MET A 200 -12.06 -5.43 17.90
C MET A 200 -12.82 -6.03 19.07
N GLU A 201 -12.24 -7.01 19.76
CA GLU A 201 -12.89 -7.60 20.92
C GLU A 201 -12.97 -6.60 22.09
N ARG A 202 -11.92 -5.78 22.28
CA ARG A 202 -11.89 -4.69 23.28
C ARG A 202 -12.87 -3.57 22.93
N LEU A 203 -12.90 -3.14 21.66
CA LEU A 203 -13.83 -2.13 21.16
C LEU A 203 -15.27 -2.61 21.30
N ASN A 204 -15.58 -3.85 20.91
CA ASN A 204 -16.90 -4.43 21.11
C ASN A 204 -17.28 -4.44 22.59
N LYS A 205 -16.41 -4.94 23.49
CA LYS A 205 -16.67 -4.96 24.94
C LYS A 205 -16.94 -3.55 25.50
N LYS A 206 -16.19 -2.53 25.07
CA LYS A 206 -16.34 -1.13 25.51
C LYS A 206 -17.55 -0.40 24.90
N VAL A 207 -17.87 -0.68 23.64
CA VAL A 207 -19.07 -0.16 22.96
C VAL A 207 -20.33 -0.71 23.66
N TYR A 208 -20.32 -1.98 24.08
CA TYR A 208 -21.42 -2.58 24.84
C TYR A 208 -21.50 -2.11 26.31
N SER A 209 -20.38 -1.67 26.92
CA SER A 209 -20.34 -1.22 28.32
C SER A 209 -20.75 0.25 28.52
N ALA A 210 -21.00 1.02 27.44
CA ALA A 210 -21.36 2.44 27.50
C ALA A 210 -20.30 3.37 28.13
N GLU A 211 -19.07 2.87 28.30
CA GLU A 211 -17.92 3.59 28.88
C GLU A 211 -17.00 4.17 27.80
N PHE A 212 -17.56 4.81 26.78
CA PHE A 212 -16.75 5.52 25.78
C PHE A 212 -16.20 6.81 26.37
N THR A 213 -14.87 6.91 26.54
CA THR A 213 -14.18 8.05 27.14
C THR A 213 -13.44 8.90 26.09
N LEU A 214 -12.97 10.09 26.47
CA LEU A 214 -12.13 10.92 25.57
C LEU A 214 -10.76 10.28 25.30
N GLU A 215 -10.31 9.35 26.16
CA GLU A 215 -9.08 8.59 25.95
C GLU A 215 -9.26 7.62 24.78
N ASP A 216 -10.39 6.91 24.74
CA ASP A 216 -10.75 6.03 23.62
C ASP A 216 -10.96 6.83 22.32
N PHE A 217 -11.58 8.02 22.41
CA PHE A 217 -11.76 8.90 21.26
C PHE A 217 -10.42 9.37 20.68
N LEU A 218 -9.43 9.68 21.52
CA LEU A 218 -8.09 10.06 21.07
C LEU A 218 -7.34 8.89 20.42
N GLU A 219 -7.45 7.68 20.96
CA GLU A 219 -6.85 6.48 20.36
C GLU A 219 -7.38 6.24 18.94
N GLN A 220 -8.70 6.36 18.76
CA GLN A 220 -9.34 6.20 17.45
C GLN A 220 -8.89 7.28 16.45
N LEU A 221 -8.76 8.54 16.88
CA LEU A 221 -8.25 9.60 16.01
C LEU A 221 -6.81 9.37 15.55
N ARG A 222 -5.97 8.80 16.43
CA ARG A 222 -4.59 8.45 16.09
C ARG A 222 -4.50 7.29 15.12
N GLU A 223 -5.40 6.32 15.23
CA GLU A 223 -5.50 5.22 14.26
C GLU A 223 -5.92 5.73 12.88
N ILE A 224 -6.93 6.59 12.83
CA ILE A 224 -7.37 7.25 11.59
C ILE A 224 -6.25 8.07 10.95
N LYS A 225 -5.48 8.82 11.74
CA LYS A 225 -4.32 9.59 11.28
C LYS A 225 -3.22 8.70 10.66
N LYS A 226 -3.06 7.46 11.14
CA LYS A 226 -2.11 6.49 10.57
C LYS A 226 -2.57 5.94 9.23
N MET A 227 -3.88 5.94 8.95
CA MET A 227 -4.45 5.39 7.72
C MET A 227 -4.40 6.34 6.52
N GLY A 228 -3.96 7.61 6.71
CA GLY A 228 -3.80 8.60 5.64
C GLY A 228 -5.08 9.40 5.33
N PRO A 229 -5.13 10.15 4.21
CA PRO A 229 -6.21 11.07 3.93
C PRO A 229 -7.56 10.35 3.76
N LEU A 230 -8.49 10.61 4.70
CA LEU A 230 -9.88 10.11 4.71
C LEU A 230 -10.62 10.32 3.39
N GLN A 231 -10.20 11.30 2.59
CA GLN A 231 -10.74 11.60 1.27
C GLN A 231 -10.60 10.42 0.30
N GLN A 232 -9.52 9.64 0.38
CA GLN A 232 -9.33 8.44 -0.43
C GLN A 232 -10.21 7.28 0.02
N LEU A 233 -10.57 7.20 1.30
CA LEU A 233 -11.46 6.15 1.82
C LEU A 233 -12.93 6.42 1.49
N ILE A 234 -13.36 7.68 1.52
CA ILE A 234 -14.75 8.08 1.21
C ILE A 234 -15.02 7.99 -0.31
N SER A 235 -14.05 8.32 -1.15
CA SER A 235 -14.16 8.18 -2.61
C SER A 235 -14.23 6.71 -3.09
N MET A 236 -13.91 5.76 -2.20
CA MET A 236 -13.92 4.32 -2.46
C MET A 236 -15.22 3.60 -2.04
N ILE A 237 -16.23 4.30 -1.49
CA ILE A 237 -17.51 3.69 -1.08
C ILE A 237 -18.59 3.86 -2.17
N PRO A 238 -19.03 2.79 -2.85
CA PRO A 238 -20.10 2.88 -3.85
C PRO A 238 -21.46 3.12 -3.17
N GLY A 239 -22.26 4.06 -3.68
CA GLY A 239 -23.61 4.36 -3.18
C GLY A 239 -23.73 5.58 -2.26
N LEU A 240 -22.62 6.15 -1.79
CA LEU A 240 -22.57 7.46 -1.11
C LEU A 240 -22.25 8.63 -2.06
N GLY A 241 -22.27 8.38 -3.38
CA GLY A 241 -22.07 9.37 -4.44
C GLY A 241 -23.17 10.44 -4.57
N ASN A 242 -24.05 10.59 -3.58
CA ASN A 242 -24.89 11.76 -3.47
C ASN A 242 -24.06 12.90 -2.88
N ALA A 243 -23.52 13.74 -3.78
CA ALA A 243 -22.70 14.93 -3.55
C ALA A 243 -23.19 15.93 -2.46
N LYS A 244 -24.38 15.71 -1.88
CA LYS A 244 -24.93 16.53 -0.78
C LYS A 244 -24.30 16.20 0.59
N MET A 245 -24.05 14.93 0.92
CA MET A 245 -23.40 14.59 2.21
C MET A 245 -21.88 14.87 2.21
N LEU A 246 -21.21 14.74 1.05
CA LEU A 246 -19.79 15.12 0.92
C LEU A 246 -19.58 16.63 1.12
N LYS A 247 -20.53 17.46 0.69
CA LYS A 247 -20.48 18.92 0.91
C LYS A 247 -20.71 19.32 2.37
N GLU A 248 -21.53 18.55 3.10
CA GLU A 248 -21.83 18.82 4.51
C GLU A 248 -20.75 18.29 5.46
N LEU A 249 -19.99 17.26 5.08
CA LEU A 249 -18.90 16.72 5.89
C LEU A 249 -17.60 17.54 5.83
N GLY A 250 -17.49 18.49 4.89
CA GLY A 250 -16.34 19.38 4.77
C GLY A 250 -15.05 18.64 4.44
N GLU A 251 -14.06 19.37 3.90
CA GLU A 251 -12.68 18.89 3.92
C GLU A 251 -12.28 18.73 5.39
N ILE A 252 -12.13 17.50 5.88
CA ILE A 252 -11.53 17.26 7.19
C ILE A 252 -10.08 17.74 7.08
N ASP A 253 -9.82 18.97 7.53
CA ASP A 253 -8.49 19.57 7.52
C ASP A 253 -7.60 18.74 8.45
N GLU A 254 -6.48 18.22 7.95
CA GLU A 254 -5.49 17.50 8.76
C GLU A 254 -5.02 18.34 9.96
N LYS A 255 -5.05 19.68 9.83
CA LYS A 255 -4.75 20.59 10.93
C LYS A 255 -5.79 20.50 12.04
N GLU A 256 -7.06 20.27 11.72
CA GLU A 256 -8.14 20.14 12.70
C GLU A 256 -7.94 18.90 13.58
N LEU A 257 -7.46 17.79 13.00
CA LEU A 257 -7.09 16.59 13.76
C LEU A 257 -5.95 16.85 14.75
N VAL A 258 -4.96 17.65 14.36
CA VAL A 258 -3.86 18.06 15.25
C VAL A 258 -4.37 18.91 16.41
N TYR A 259 -5.31 19.81 16.18
CA TYR A 259 -5.91 20.63 17.24
C TYR A 259 -6.73 19.79 18.22
N VAL A 260 -7.50 18.81 17.74
CA VAL A 260 -8.24 17.89 18.61
C VAL A 260 -7.29 17.07 19.49
N GLU A 261 -6.21 16.54 18.90
CA GLU A 261 -5.18 15.79 19.62
C GLU A 261 -4.51 16.66 20.70
N ALA A 262 -4.16 17.91 20.38
CA ALA A 262 -3.58 18.85 21.33
C ALA A 262 -4.51 19.14 22.51
N VAL A 263 -5.78 19.43 22.24
CA VAL A 263 -6.79 19.74 23.28
C VAL A 263 -7.00 18.58 24.23
N ILE A 264 -7.18 17.34 23.72
CA ILE A 264 -7.38 16.17 24.58
C ILE A 264 -6.11 15.83 25.36
N SER A 265 -4.93 16.04 24.75
CA SER A 265 -3.64 15.83 25.40
C SER A 265 -3.40 16.78 26.58
N SER A 266 -3.93 18.01 26.53
CA SER A 266 -3.88 18.99 27.62
C SER A 266 -4.87 18.73 28.77
N MET A 267 -5.67 17.66 28.69
CA MET A 267 -6.53 17.19 29.77
C MET A 267 -5.82 16.18 30.67
N THR A 268 -6.18 16.18 31.96
CA THR A 268 -5.79 15.12 32.90
C THR A 268 -6.55 13.83 32.62
N ARG A 269 -6.00 12.68 33.05
CA ARG A 269 -6.67 11.37 32.90
C ARG A 269 -8.07 11.34 33.51
N TRP A 270 -8.28 12.04 34.62
CA TRP A 270 -9.59 12.15 35.25
C TRP A 270 -10.59 12.93 34.40
N GLU A 271 -10.17 14.04 33.79
CA GLU A 271 -11.03 14.85 32.90
C GLU A 271 -11.37 14.11 31.61
N ARG A 272 -10.45 13.28 31.07
CA ARG A 272 -10.73 12.45 29.90
C ARG A 272 -11.80 11.39 30.15
N ARG A 273 -11.87 10.87 31.38
CA ARG A 273 -12.88 9.91 31.82
C ARG A 273 -14.19 10.58 32.22
N ASN A 274 -14.14 11.83 32.68
CA ASN A 274 -15.30 12.59 33.17
C ASN A 274 -15.46 13.93 32.43
N PRO A 275 -15.74 13.90 31.11
CA PRO A 275 -15.84 15.13 30.29
C PRO A 275 -16.96 16.07 30.75
N GLN A 276 -18.04 15.53 31.33
CA GLN A 276 -19.15 16.32 31.87
C GLN A 276 -18.75 17.24 33.04
N GLU A 277 -17.66 16.92 33.75
CA GLU A 277 -17.19 17.67 34.92
C GLU A 277 -16.19 18.79 34.55
N ILE A 278 -15.96 19.02 33.25
CA ILE A 278 -15.02 20.05 32.77
C ILE A 278 -15.69 21.42 32.85
N ASN A 279 -15.48 22.09 33.99
CA ASN A 279 -15.92 23.45 34.27
C ASN A 279 -15.11 24.53 33.51
N GLY A 280 -15.57 25.78 33.54
CA GLY A 280 -14.94 26.89 32.79
C GLY A 280 -13.48 27.16 33.15
N SER A 281 -13.07 26.93 34.41
CA SER A 281 -11.67 27.06 34.84
C SER A 281 -10.78 26.00 34.17
N ARG A 282 -11.25 24.74 34.13
CA ARG A 282 -10.56 23.65 33.43
C ARG A 282 -10.47 23.89 31.94
N ARG A 283 -11.54 24.41 31.30
CA ARG A 283 -11.52 24.76 29.86
C ARG A 283 -10.48 25.83 29.53
N ARG A 284 -10.35 26.86 30.38
CA ARG A 284 -9.31 27.89 30.22
C ARG A 284 -7.90 27.31 30.34
N ARG A 285 -7.67 26.39 31.28
CA ARG A 285 -6.39 25.70 31.43
C ARG A 285 -6.06 24.84 30.20
N ILE A 286 -7.04 24.07 29.70
CA ILE A 286 -6.89 23.21 28.53
C ILE A 286 -6.61 24.06 27.27
N ALA A 287 -7.34 25.15 27.07
CA ALA A 287 -7.13 26.08 25.96
C ALA A 287 -5.69 26.64 25.96
N ASN A 288 -5.23 27.14 27.11
CA ASN A 288 -3.86 27.65 27.25
C ASN A 288 -2.80 26.55 27.03
N GLY A 289 -3.04 25.34 27.55
CA GLY A 289 -2.12 24.21 27.42
C GLY A 289 -2.06 23.58 26.03
N SER A 290 -3.05 23.86 25.16
CA SER A 290 -3.11 23.35 23.79
C SER A 290 -2.86 24.44 22.74
N GLY A 291 -2.70 25.71 23.16
CA GLY A 291 -2.57 26.85 22.24
C GLY A 291 -3.86 27.15 21.45
N THR A 292 -5.01 26.75 21.97
CA THR A 292 -6.34 26.92 21.33
C THR A 292 -7.23 27.89 22.11
N SER A 293 -8.39 28.23 21.56
CA SER A 293 -9.37 29.06 22.26
C SER A 293 -10.32 28.22 23.13
N ILE A 294 -10.98 28.86 24.10
CA ILE A 294 -12.04 28.22 24.89
C ILE A 294 -13.21 27.74 24.00
N GLN A 295 -13.44 28.43 22.88
CA GLN A 295 -14.49 28.07 21.93
C GLN A 295 -14.17 26.75 21.23
N ASP A 296 -12.90 26.53 20.88
CA ASP A 296 -12.44 25.28 20.28
C ASP A 296 -12.59 24.10 21.24
N VAL A 297 -12.21 24.31 22.51
CA VAL A 297 -12.41 23.30 23.57
C VAL A 297 -13.89 22.94 23.72
N ASN A 298 -14.79 23.93 23.71
CA ASN A 298 -16.24 23.68 23.78
C ASN A 298 -16.76 22.91 22.56
N ARG A 299 -16.28 23.25 21.37
CA ARG A 299 -16.66 22.60 20.11
C ARG A 299 -16.28 21.12 20.14
N ILE A 300 -15.08 20.79 20.62
CA ILE A 300 -14.59 19.41 20.71
C ILE A 300 -15.37 18.62 21.76
N LEU A 301 -15.66 19.20 22.93
CA LEU A 301 -16.49 18.52 23.94
C LEU A 301 -17.90 18.22 23.42
N LYS A 302 -18.48 19.14 22.63
CA LYS A 302 -19.78 18.94 22.00
C LYS A 302 -19.76 17.84 20.93
N GLN A 303 -18.71 17.81 20.09
CA GLN A 303 -18.51 16.75 19.09
C GLN A 303 -18.35 15.37 19.76
N PHE A 304 -17.61 15.31 20.86
CA PHE A 304 -17.48 14.10 21.66
C PHE A 304 -18.83 13.64 22.23
N GLU A 305 -19.64 14.54 22.80
CA GLU A 305 -20.97 14.19 23.31
C GLU A 305 -21.92 13.68 22.21
N GLN A 306 -21.88 14.28 21.02
CA GLN A 306 -22.65 13.83 19.86
C GLN A 306 -22.23 12.41 19.44
N THR A 307 -20.91 12.17 19.37
CA THR A 307 -20.34 10.86 19.05
C THR A 307 -20.74 9.82 20.10
N ARG A 308 -20.65 10.17 21.39
CA ARG A 308 -21.08 9.31 22.50
C ARG A 308 -22.57 8.97 22.42
N LYS A 309 -23.42 9.93 22.04
CA LYS A 309 -24.86 9.71 21.86
C LYS A 309 -25.14 8.76 20.70
N MET A 310 -24.43 8.93 19.58
CA MET A 310 -24.53 8.02 18.43
C MET A 310 -24.11 6.59 18.81
N ILE A 311 -22.96 6.41 19.48
CA ILE A 311 -22.49 5.09 19.94
C ILE A 311 -23.52 4.41 20.84
N ARG A 312 -24.14 5.15 21.76
CA ARG A 312 -25.22 4.62 22.63
C ARG A 312 -26.44 4.16 21.82
N GLN A 313 -26.87 4.94 20.83
CA GLN A 313 -27.99 4.57 19.96
C GLN A 313 -27.67 3.31 19.13
N PHE A 314 -26.45 3.20 18.61
CA PHE A 314 -26.00 2.00 17.90
C PHE A 314 -25.95 0.77 18.82
N ALA A 315 -25.47 0.92 20.07
CA ALA A 315 -25.47 -0.15 21.06
C ALA A 315 -26.88 -0.61 21.44
N GLU A 316 -27.86 0.30 21.50
CA GLU A 316 -29.28 -0.01 21.75
C GLU A 316 -29.95 -0.73 20.57
N VAL A 317 -29.64 -0.32 19.33
CA VAL A 317 -30.10 -1.01 18.12
C VAL A 317 -29.51 -2.42 18.04
N GLY A 318 -28.22 -2.59 18.34
CA GLY A 318 -27.57 -3.90 18.40
C GLY A 318 -28.16 -4.84 19.48
N LYS A 319 -28.60 -4.28 20.61
CA LYS A 319 -29.34 -5.05 21.65
C LYS A 319 -30.76 -5.43 21.20
N SER A 320 -31.41 -4.58 20.40
CA SER A 320 -32.77 -4.82 19.89
C SER A 320 -32.81 -5.88 18.80
N VAL A 321 -31.78 -5.94 17.94
CA VAL A 321 -31.61 -7.00 16.93
C VAL A 321 -31.41 -8.38 17.58
N LYS A 322 -30.77 -8.44 18.77
CA LYS A 322 -30.61 -9.68 19.56
C LYS A 322 -31.94 -10.27 20.08
N LYS A 323 -33.01 -9.48 20.19
CA LYS A 323 -34.34 -9.94 20.65
C LYS A 323 -35.28 -10.35 19.53
N GLY A 324 -34.92 -10.09 18.27
CA GLY A 324 -35.82 -10.21 17.12
C GLY A 324 -35.23 -10.96 15.94
N GLY A 325 -34.44 -12.02 16.15
CA GLY A 325 -34.23 -13.15 15.22
C GLY A 325 -33.83 -12.88 13.76
N LYS A 326 -33.51 -11.66 13.34
CA LYS A 326 -33.09 -11.33 11.97
C LYS A 326 -31.83 -10.48 12.02
N TYR A 327 -30.70 -11.15 11.85
CA TYR A 327 -29.41 -10.52 11.64
C TYR A 327 -29.45 -9.74 10.31
N LEU A 328 -29.03 -8.47 10.34
CA LEU A 328 -28.69 -7.72 9.13
C LEU A 328 -27.49 -8.40 8.43
N PRO A 329 -27.42 -8.35 7.10
CA PRO A 329 -26.39 -9.04 6.33
C PRO A 329 -25.02 -8.43 6.66
N GLY A 330 -24.15 -9.24 7.26
CA GLY A 330 -22.83 -8.84 7.75
C GLY A 330 -22.30 -9.71 8.90
N PHE A 331 -23.15 -10.48 9.57
CA PHE A 331 -22.75 -11.43 10.62
C PHE A 331 -23.24 -12.83 10.26
N ILE A 332 -22.48 -13.56 9.45
CA ILE A 332 -22.71 -14.99 9.26
C ILE A 332 -22.10 -15.70 10.47
N GLN A 333 -22.92 -16.40 11.25
CA GLN A 333 -22.48 -17.35 12.27
C GLN A 333 -22.68 -18.77 11.75
N ASP A 334 -21.83 -19.71 12.16
CA ASP A 334 -22.06 -21.12 11.85
C ASP A 334 -23.25 -21.67 12.65
N LYS A 335 -23.69 -22.89 12.33
CA LYS A 335 -24.83 -23.57 12.99
C LYS A 335 -24.63 -23.83 14.50
N ARG A 336 -23.46 -23.48 15.07
CA ARG A 336 -23.12 -23.62 16.49
C ARG A 336 -22.96 -22.26 17.18
N GLY A 337 -23.33 -21.16 16.51
CA GLY A 337 -23.31 -19.81 17.07
C GLY A 337 -21.91 -19.22 17.21
N LYS A 338 -20.90 -19.79 16.53
CA LYS A 338 -19.60 -19.15 16.43
C LYS A 338 -19.59 -18.16 15.26
N PRO A 339 -18.99 -16.97 15.42
CA PRO A 339 -18.74 -16.10 14.27
C PRO A 339 -17.91 -16.87 13.23
N LEU A 340 -18.26 -16.76 11.95
CA LEU A 340 -17.49 -17.36 10.84
C LEU A 340 -16.24 -16.56 10.48
N PHE A 341 -15.77 -15.71 11.39
CA PHE A 341 -14.54 -14.93 11.28
C PHE A 341 -13.74 -15.08 12.56
#